data_AF-A0A1V1V1A2-F1
#
_entry.id   AF-A0A1V1V1A2-F1
#
_cell.length_a   1.000
_cell.length_b   1.000
_cell.length_c   1.000
_cell.angle_alpha   90.00
_cell.angle_beta   90.00
_cell.angle_gamma   90.00
#
_symmetry.space_group_name_H-M   'P 1'
#
loop_
_entity.id
_entity.type
_entity.pdbx_description
1 polymer ?
#
loop_
_entity_poly.entity_id
_entity_poly.type
_entity_poly.pdbx_seq_one_letter_code
_entity_poly.pdbx_strand_id
1 'polypeptide(L)'
;MAAAVELPIALPHPVLPGADWGDRYGVEGVAGPINARQAFENMVANAPRWIGQLMGLRNAVVRLVGLTSAEIGDFPVLSERADEMVIGFDDRHLDFRLMLRVDPQASGLNRVSIATLIERHNLLGRAYLAAITPFHKRIVARMLGGLAR
;
A
#
# COMPACT_ATOMS: atom_id res chain seq x y z
N MET A 1 -18.23 -9.82 -0.80
CA MET A 1 -16.94 -9.10 -0.83
C MET A 1 -16.98 -8.05 -1.92
N ALA A 2 -17.02 -6.77 -1.53
CA ALA A 2 -16.91 -5.67 -2.49
C ALA A 2 -15.53 -5.72 -3.16
N ALA A 3 -15.49 -5.49 -4.47
CA ALA A 3 -14.23 -5.44 -5.19
C ALA A 3 -13.52 -4.12 -4.88
N ALA A 4 -12.21 -4.18 -4.64
CA ALA A 4 -11.40 -2.97 -4.64
C ALA A 4 -11.39 -2.36 -6.05
N VAL A 5 -11.56 -1.06 -6.15
CA VAL A 5 -11.58 -0.29 -7.38
C VAL A 5 -10.41 0.67 -7.41
N GLU A 6 -9.84 0.89 -8.60
CA GLU A 6 -8.83 1.93 -8.80
C GLU A 6 -9.51 3.30 -8.70
N LEU A 7 -8.91 4.20 -7.93
CA LEU A 7 -9.35 5.57 -7.72
C LEU A 7 -8.35 6.53 -8.35
N PRO A 8 -8.79 7.73 -8.76
CA PRO A 8 -7.86 8.74 -9.25
C PRO A 8 -6.86 9.14 -8.14
N ILE A 9 -5.62 9.36 -8.57
CA ILE A 9 -4.56 9.93 -7.75
C ILE A 9 -4.00 11.17 -8.46
N ALA A 10 -3.86 12.26 -7.72
CA ALA A 10 -3.30 13.50 -8.23
C ALA A 10 -1.81 13.57 -7.87
N LEU A 11 -0.98 13.94 -8.85
CA LEU A 11 0.43 14.26 -8.68
C LEU A 11 0.66 15.73 -9.09
N PRO A 12 1.49 16.50 -8.34
CA PRO A 12 2.20 16.11 -7.13
C PRO A 12 1.25 15.86 -5.95
N HIS A 13 1.63 14.94 -5.05
CA HIS A 13 0.82 14.60 -3.89
C HIS A 13 1.43 15.18 -2.60
N PRO A 14 0.66 15.76 -1.66
CA PRO A 14 1.21 16.39 -0.45
C PRO A 14 2.09 15.47 0.41
N VAL A 15 1.75 14.18 0.44
CA VAL A 15 2.51 13.15 1.20
C VAL A 15 3.89 12.86 0.60
N LEU A 16 4.05 13.03 -0.72
CA LEU A 16 5.33 12.88 -1.41
C LEU A 16 5.36 13.87 -2.59
N PRO A 17 5.78 15.13 -2.38
CA PRO A 17 5.69 16.17 -3.40
C PRO A 17 6.46 15.87 -4.70
N GLY A 18 7.57 15.14 -4.62
CA GLY A 18 8.34 14.73 -5.79
C GLY A 18 7.87 13.42 -6.44
N ALA A 19 6.77 12.84 -5.99
CA ALA A 19 6.23 11.61 -6.57
C ALA A 19 5.96 11.76 -8.07
N ASP A 20 6.59 10.89 -8.85
CA ASP A 20 6.49 10.82 -10.31
C ASP A 20 5.75 9.55 -10.79
N TRP A 21 5.31 8.73 -9.84
CA TRP A 21 4.37 7.63 -10.04
C TRP A 21 3.47 7.47 -8.81
N GLY A 22 2.22 7.07 -9.03
CA GLY A 22 1.36 6.63 -7.96
C GLY A 22 0.15 5.85 -8.44
N ASP A 23 -0.42 5.06 -7.55
CA ASP A 23 -1.73 4.45 -7.71
C ASP A 23 -2.56 4.62 -6.46
N ARG A 24 -3.89 4.48 -6.61
CA ARG A 24 -4.81 4.51 -5.49
C ARG A 24 -5.88 3.47 -5.70
N TYR A 25 -6.14 2.66 -4.69
CA TYR A 25 -7.23 1.71 -4.67
C TYR A 25 -8.14 1.97 -3.48
N GLY A 26 -9.43 1.75 -3.65
CA GLY A 26 -10.42 1.92 -2.61
C GLY A 26 -11.40 0.76 -2.56
N VAL A 27 -11.92 0.49 -1.38
CA VAL A 27 -12.99 -0.46 -1.15
C VAL A 27 -14.05 0.19 -0.26
N GLU A 28 -15.32 -0.06 -0.57
CA GLU A 28 -16.45 0.37 0.25
C GLU A 28 -16.98 -0.78 1.08
N GLY A 29 -17.87 -0.46 2.02
CA GLY A 29 -18.55 -1.48 2.83
C GLY A 29 -17.71 -1.99 4.00
N VAL A 30 -16.76 -1.20 4.49
CA VAL A 30 -15.96 -1.55 5.66
C VAL A 30 -16.71 -1.16 6.94
N ALA A 31 -17.06 -2.15 7.75
CA ALA A 31 -17.78 -1.92 9.01
C ALA A 31 -16.91 -1.17 10.05
N GLY A 32 -17.53 -0.29 10.83
CA GLY A 32 -16.88 0.50 11.87
C GLY A 32 -17.39 0.20 13.29
N PRO A 33 -16.87 0.91 14.32
CA PRO A 33 -15.82 1.94 14.22
C PRO A 33 -14.44 1.34 13.90
N ILE A 34 -13.69 1.96 13.00
CA ILE A 34 -12.35 1.54 12.60
C ILE A 34 -11.48 2.76 12.29
N ASN A 35 -10.23 2.77 12.75
CA ASN A 35 -9.25 3.81 12.41
C ASN A 35 -8.26 3.32 11.34
N ALA A 36 -7.44 4.22 10.80
CA ALA A 36 -6.50 3.88 9.73
C ALA A 36 -5.48 2.79 10.12
N ARG A 37 -4.94 2.83 11.34
CA ARG A 37 -4.04 1.78 11.85
C ARG A 37 -4.73 0.41 11.89
N GLN A 38 -5.93 0.33 12.46
CA GLN A 38 -6.71 -0.91 12.53
C GLN A 38 -7.08 -1.41 11.14
N ALA A 39 -7.41 -0.53 10.20
CA ALA A 39 -7.66 -0.90 8.82
C ALA A 39 -6.40 -1.49 8.15
N PHE A 40 -5.22 -0.90 8.39
CA PHE A 40 -3.95 -1.43 7.92
C PHE A 40 -3.64 -2.81 8.53
N GLU A 41 -3.73 -2.94 9.85
CA GLU A 41 -3.48 -4.18 10.57
C GLU A 41 -4.43 -5.29 10.13
N ASN A 42 -5.73 -5.00 10.01
CA ASN A 42 -6.72 -5.95 9.50
C ASN A 42 -6.42 -6.35 8.05
N MET A 43 -5.98 -5.41 7.22
CA MET A 43 -5.63 -5.68 5.83
C MET A 43 -4.44 -6.65 5.75
N VAL A 44 -3.40 -6.42 6.55
CA VAL A 44 -2.21 -7.28 6.61
C VAL A 44 -2.55 -8.66 7.20
N ALA A 45 -3.31 -8.69 8.30
CA ALA A 45 -3.71 -9.94 8.97
C ALA A 45 -4.59 -10.84 8.08
N ASN A 46 -5.43 -10.23 7.22
CA ASN A 46 -6.30 -10.96 6.30
C ASN A 46 -5.68 -11.13 4.89
N ALA A 47 -4.38 -10.86 4.73
CA ALA A 47 -3.72 -11.04 3.45
C ALA A 47 -3.79 -12.51 2.99
N PRO A 48 -4.21 -12.78 1.74
CA PRO A 48 -4.22 -14.13 1.19
C PRO A 48 -2.85 -14.83 1.30
N ARG A 49 -2.85 -16.12 1.68
CA ARG A 49 -1.62 -16.91 1.91
C ARG A 49 -0.62 -16.89 0.76
N TRP A 50 -1.10 -16.83 -0.48
CA TRP A 50 -0.22 -16.78 -1.67
C TRP A 50 0.62 -15.49 -1.72
N ILE A 51 0.16 -14.39 -1.11
CA ILE A 51 0.92 -13.14 -1.00
C ILE A 51 2.14 -13.37 -0.08
N GLY A 52 1.95 -14.07 1.04
CA GLY A 52 3.05 -14.49 1.91
C GLY A 52 4.07 -15.36 1.19
N GLN A 53 3.60 -16.31 0.35
CA GLN A 53 4.49 -17.15 -0.48
C GLN A 53 5.28 -16.33 -1.50
N LEU A 54 4.63 -15.36 -2.16
CA LEU A 54 5.29 -14.46 -3.11
C LEU A 54 6.34 -13.58 -2.42
N MET A 55 6.05 -13.06 -1.22
CA MET A 55 7.04 -12.32 -0.43
C MET A 55 8.20 -13.20 0.01
N GLY A 56 7.93 -14.46 0.37
CA GLY A 56 8.97 -15.45 0.64
C GLY A 56 9.89 -15.69 -0.57
N LEU A 57 9.32 -15.82 -1.77
CA LEU A 57 10.08 -15.94 -3.02
C LEU A 57 10.92 -14.69 -3.30
N ARG A 58 10.33 -13.50 -3.16
CA ARG A 58 11.03 -12.21 -3.30
C ARG A 58 12.22 -12.16 -2.33
N ASN A 59 12.00 -12.51 -1.06
CA ASN A 59 13.05 -12.51 -0.05
C ASN A 59 14.16 -13.52 -0.36
N ALA A 60 13.83 -14.69 -0.92
CA ALA A 60 14.84 -15.66 -1.38
C ALA A 60 15.71 -15.07 -2.49
N VAL A 61 15.11 -14.42 -3.50
CA VAL A 61 15.85 -13.74 -4.59
C VAL A 61 16.72 -12.61 -4.04
N VAL A 62 16.18 -11.77 -3.16
CA VAL A 62 16.88 -10.65 -2.53
C VAL A 62 18.06 -11.12 -1.67
N ARG A 63 17.93 -12.27 -0.98
CA ARG A 63 19.03 -12.89 -0.23
C ARG A 63 20.13 -13.45 -1.13
N LEU A 64 19.79 -14.00 -2.30
CA LEU A 64 20.79 -14.47 -3.27
C LEU A 64 21.69 -13.34 -3.79
N VAL A 65 21.19 -12.09 -3.76
CA VAL A 65 21.95 -10.89 -4.13
C VAL A 65 22.51 -10.14 -2.90
N GLY A 66 22.47 -10.74 -1.70
CA GLY A 66 23.11 -10.22 -0.49
C GLY A 66 22.37 -9.09 0.22
N LEU A 67 21.06 -8.93 -0.02
CA LEU A 67 20.25 -7.86 0.58
C LEU A 67 19.33 -8.39 1.70
N THR A 68 18.98 -7.52 2.66
CA THR A 68 18.09 -7.84 3.78
C THR A 68 16.63 -7.91 3.33
N SER A 69 15.91 -8.92 3.81
CA SER A 69 14.46 -9.04 3.61
C SER A 69 13.67 -8.08 4.49
N ALA A 70 12.48 -7.66 4.04
CA ALA A 70 11.53 -6.88 4.84
C ALA A 70 10.17 -7.58 4.84
N GLU A 71 9.46 -7.54 5.97
CA GLU A 71 8.10 -8.09 6.10
C GLU A 71 7.02 -7.04 5.81
N ILE A 72 5.81 -7.52 5.55
CA ILE A 72 4.63 -6.67 5.36
C ILE A 72 4.27 -6.08 6.73
N GLY A 73 4.76 -4.89 7.03
CA GLY A 73 4.54 -4.23 8.33
C GLY A 73 5.77 -3.51 8.89
N ASP A 74 6.96 -3.80 8.38
CA ASP A 74 8.22 -3.18 8.84
C ASP A 74 8.44 -1.76 8.29
N PHE A 75 7.42 -1.16 7.67
CA PHE A 75 7.54 0.18 7.12
C PHE A 75 7.45 1.22 8.26
N PRO A 76 8.42 2.14 8.35
CA PRO A 76 8.37 3.23 9.32
C PRO A 76 7.07 4.03 9.20
N VAL A 77 6.43 4.32 10.33
CA VAL A 77 5.26 5.20 10.39
C VAL A 77 5.75 6.64 10.37
N LEU A 78 5.34 7.40 9.36
CA LEU A 78 5.74 8.79 9.16
C LEU A 78 4.70 9.76 9.70
N SER A 79 3.42 9.41 9.61
CA SER A 79 2.31 10.18 10.17
C SER A 79 1.16 9.25 10.50
N GLU A 80 0.47 9.53 11.59
CA GLU A 80 -0.70 8.75 12.02
C GLU A 80 -1.76 9.67 12.61
N ARG A 81 -2.97 9.50 12.11
CA ARG A 81 -4.22 10.11 12.54
C ARG A 81 -5.31 9.05 12.58
N ALA A 82 -6.44 9.37 13.19
CA ALA A 82 -7.56 8.42 13.26
C ALA A 82 -8.08 8.00 11.87
N ASP A 83 -8.11 8.93 10.92
CA ASP A 83 -8.63 8.74 9.56
C ASP A 83 -7.54 8.46 8.52
N GLU A 84 -6.26 8.57 8.89
CA GLU A 84 -5.15 8.51 7.94
C GLU A 84 -3.87 7.95 8.57
N MET A 85 -3.19 7.07 7.86
CA MET A 85 -1.88 6.55 8.25
C MET A 85 -0.94 6.62 7.04
N VAL A 86 0.24 7.21 7.24
CA VAL A 86 1.30 7.28 6.24
C VAL A 86 2.48 6.48 6.73
N ILE A 87 2.89 5.50 5.94
CA ILE A 87 4.10 4.72 6.14
C ILE A 87 5.03 4.89 4.95
N GLY A 88 6.33 4.77 5.16
CA GLY A 88 7.27 4.89 4.05
C GLY A 88 8.72 5.00 4.47
N PHE A 89 9.58 5.08 3.47
CA PHE A 89 11.02 5.22 3.62
C PHE A 89 11.61 5.85 2.35
N ASP A 90 12.82 6.38 2.49
CA ASP A 90 13.60 6.96 1.41
C ASP A 90 14.78 6.04 1.11
N ASP A 91 15.11 5.85 -0.17
CA ASP A 91 16.20 4.98 -0.59
C ASP A 91 16.90 5.55 -1.84
N ARG A 92 18.11 5.09 -2.12
CA ARG A 92 18.98 5.57 -3.19
C ARG A 92 18.33 5.50 -4.58
N HIS A 93 17.39 4.58 -4.79
CA HIS A 93 16.80 4.34 -6.11
C HIS A 93 15.36 4.85 -6.22
N LEU A 94 14.65 4.97 -5.10
CA LEU A 94 13.32 5.55 -5.02
C LEU A 94 12.98 5.92 -3.58
N ASP A 95 12.09 6.90 -3.43
CA ASP A 95 11.37 7.15 -2.19
C ASP A 95 9.97 6.54 -2.29
N PHE A 96 9.53 5.95 -1.18
CA PHE A 96 8.27 5.22 -1.09
C PHE A 96 7.39 5.82 -0.01
N ARG A 97 6.13 6.11 -0.35
CA ARG A 97 5.08 6.40 0.61
C ARG A 97 3.85 5.54 0.32
N LEU A 98 3.26 5.01 1.38
CA LEU A 98 1.96 4.35 1.34
C LEU A 98 1.05 5.05 2.34
N MET A 99 -0.06 5.57 1.82
CA MET A 99 -1.04 6.34 2.57
C MET A 99 -2.35 5.54 2.62
N LEU A 100 -2.78 5.16 3.81
CA LEU A 100 -4.07 4.57 4.05
C LEU A 100 -5.04 5.62 4.60
N ARG A 101 -6.24 5.71 4.04
CA ARG A 101 -7.32 6.58 4.50
C ARG A 101 -8.60 5.82 4.79
N VAL A 102 -9.32 6.25 5.82
CA VAL A 102 -10.65 5.77 6.21
C VAL A 102 -11.62 6.94 6.12
N ASP A 103 -12.55 6.88 5.17
CA ASP A 103 -13.54 7.92 4.92
C ASP A 103 -14.95 7.40 5.26
N PRO A 104 -15.62 7.92 6.31
CA PRO A 104 -17.00 7.54 6.64
C PRO A 104 -17.97 7.81 5.49
N GLN A 105 -18.92 6.92 5.27
CA GLN A 105 -19.96 7.04 4.24
C GLN A 105 -21.33 7.27 4.87
N ALA A 106 -22.25 7.88 4.11
CA ALA A 106 -23.63 8.15 4.56
C ALA A 106 -24.40 6.87 4.95
N SER A 107 -23.99 5.70 4.45
CA SER A 107 -24.57 4.40 4.79
C SER A 107 -24.22 3.91 6.20
N GLY A 108 -23.36 4.62 6.94
CA GLY A 108 -22.82 4.16 8.23
C GLY A 108 -21.66 3.16 8.10
N LEU A 109 -21.28 2.80 6.87
CA LEU A 109 -20.08 2.04 6.55
C LEU A 109 -18.94 3.00 6.18
N ASN A 110 -17.73 2.48 6.06
CA ASN A 110 -16.55 3.25 5.70
C ASN A 110 -16.05 2.85 4.30
N ARG A 111 -15.44 3.81 3.62
CA ARG A 111 -14.55 3.58 2.48
C ARG A 111 -13.13 3.56 3.01
N VAL A 112 -12.38 2.50 2.70
CA VAL A 112 -10.95 2.44 2.98
C VAL A 112 -10.21 2.56 1.66
N SER A 113 -9.23 3.45 1.58
CA SER A 113 -8.38 3.58 0.40
C SER A 113 -6.90 3.57 0.75
N ILE A 114 -6.09 3.05 -0.17
CA ILE A 114 -4.64 3.06 -0.09
C ILE A 114 -4.11 3.74 -1.33
N ALA A 115 -3.21 4.70 -1.13
CA ALA A 115 -2.42 5.31 -2.18
C ALA A 115 -0.96 4.92 -2.03
N THR A 116 -0.35 4.43 -3.10
CA THR A 116 1.10 4.21 -3.17
C THR A 116 1.71 5.32 -4.01
N LEU A 117 2.72 6.00 -3.48
CA LEU A 117 3.41 7.12 -4.11
C LEU A 117 4.90 6.81 -4.17
N ILE A 118 5.49 7.05 -5.33
CA ILE A 118 6.91 6.76 -5.58
C ILE A 118 7.56 7.97 -6.26
N GLU A 119 8.72 8.37 -5.77
CA GLU A 119 9.64 9.28 -6.44
C GLU A 119 10.88 8.49 -6.87
N ARG A 120 11.16 8.40 -8.17
CA ARG A 120 12.28 7.58 -8.69
C ARG A 120 13.52 8.42 -8.94
N HIS A 121 14.65 8.03 -8.36
CA HIS A 121 15.89 8.79 -8.46
C HIS A 121 16.77 8.42 -9.66
N ASN A 122 16.62 7.21 -10.21
CA ASN A 122 17.48 6.72 -11.29
C ASN A 122 16.82 5.61 -12.14
N LEU A 123 17.53 5.17 -13.18
CA LEU A 123 17.08 4.11 -14.09
C LEU A 123 16.83 2.78 -13.37
N LEU A 124 17.59 2.45 -12.32
CA LEU A 124 17.35 1.24 -11.53
C LEU A 124 15.99 1.33 -10.84
N GLY A 125 15.67 2.48 -10.22
CA GLY A 125 14.36 2.72 -9.61
C GLY A 125 13.21 2.58 -10.61
N ARG A 126 13.39 3.08 -11.84
CA ARG A 126 12.39 2.93 -12.92
C ARG A 126 12.20 1.47 -13.34
N ALA A 127 13.28 0.74 -13.56
CA ALA A 127 13.23 -0.67 -13.94
C ALA A 127 12.64 -1.55 -12.83
N TYR A 128 13.05 -1.30 -11.58
CA TYR A 128 12.53 -1.97 -10.38
C TYR A 128 11.02 -1.76 -10.23
N LEU A 129 10.56 -0.51 -10.31
CA LEU A 129 9.14 -0.21 -10.21
C LEU A 129 8.35 -0.91 -11.32
N ALA A 130 8.77 -0.80 -12.58
CA ALA A 130 8.09 -1.44 -13.71
C ALA A 130 7.92 -2.95 -13.53
N ALA A 131 8.93 -3.64 -12.98
CA ALA A 131 8.85 -5.07 -12.70
C ALA A 131 7.85 -5.41 -11.59
N ILE A 132 7.71 -4.56 -10.57
CA ILE A 132 6.89 -4.83 -9.38
C ILE A 132 5.46 -4.33 -9.51
N THR A 133 5.21 -3.25 -10.25
CA THR A 133 3.89 -2.65 -10.45
C THR A 133 2.76 -3.65 -10.75
N PRO A 134 2.88 -4.61 -11.68
CA PRO A 134 1.78 -5.53 -11.96
C PRO A 134 1.42 -6.41 -10.76
N PHE A 135 2.41 -6.84 -9.98
CA PHE A 135 2.19 -7.62 -8.76
C PHE A 135 1.63 -6.75 -7.64
N HIS A 136 2.17 -5.54 -7.48
CA HIS A 136 1.73 -4.56 -6.49
C HIS A 136 0.23 -4.27 -6.63
N LYS A 137 -0.23 -3.89 -7.83
CA LYS A 137 -1.66 -3.59 -8.09
C LYS A 137 -2.57 -4.75 -7.72
N ARG A 138 -2.16 -5.98 -8.07
CA ARG A 138 -2.93 -7.19 -7.75
C ARG A 138 -2.91 -7.51 -6.25
N ILE A 139 -1.80 -7.31 -5.56
CA ILE A 139 -1.70 -7.50 -4.11
C ILE A 139 -2.60 -6.51 -3.38
N VAL A 140 -2.46 -5.20 -3.67
CA VAL A 140 -3.22 -4.13 -3.01
C VAL A 140 -4.72 -4.32 -3.21
N ALA A 141 -5.17 -4.57 -4.45
CA ALA A 141 -6.58 -4.79 -4.73
C ALA A 141 -7.16 -6.00 -3.96
N ARG A 142 -6.38 -7.07 -3.81
CA ARG A 142 -6.82 -8.28 -3.08
C ARG A 142 -6.82 -8.09 -1.58
N MET A 143 -5.82 -7.40 -1.04
CA MET A 143 -5.74 -7.09 0.39
C MET A 143 -6.88 -6.15 0.80
N LEU A 144 -7.13 -5.08 0.04
CA LEU A 144 -8.25 -4.17 0.28
C LEU A 144 -9.61 -4.88 0.15
N GLY A 145 -9.81 -5.69 -0.88
CA GLY A 145 -11.06 -6.43 -1.07
C GLY A 145 -11.43 -7.34 0.11
N GLY A 146 -10.45 -7.78 0.90
CA GLY A 146 -10.66 -8.57 2.12
C GLY A 146 -11.24 -7.78 3.31
N LEU A 147 -11.22 -6.44 3.28
CA LEU A 147 -11.79 -5.60 4.33
C LEU A 147 -13.31 -5.42 4.22
N ALA A 148 -13.85 -5.52 3.00
CA ALA A 148 -15.27 -5.35 2.76
C ALA A 148 -16.06 -6.58 3.21
N ARG A 149 -17.16 -6.35 3.91
CA ARG A 149 -18.10 -7.38 4.34
C ARG A 149 -19.24 -7.48 3.34
#